data_AF-A0AAJ1Z493-F1
#
_entry.id   AF-A0AAJ1Z493-F1
#
_cell.length_a   1.000
_cell.length_b   1.000
_cell.length_c   1.000
_cell.angle_alpha   90.00
_cell.angle_beta   90.00
_cell.angle_gamma   90.00
#
_symmetry.space_group_name_H-M   'P 1'
#
loop_
_entity.id
_entity.type
_entity.pdbx_description
1 polymer ?
#
loop_
_entity_poly.entity_id
_entity_poly.type
_entity_poly.pdbx_seq_one_letter_code
_entity_poly.pdbx_strand_id
1 'polypeptide(L)'
;MLSTCRPRVHRIAAIVLALAASTVARADVVALKANLQPSSEVPPRVSKGHGLLDATFDTQTRQLTWTATYAELSGPVSMAHFHGPAPVGQNAKVQVPVDKRALSSPMKGQATLTEQQVTDLMAGQWYFNIHTQENPTGELRGQVMPSN
;
A
#
# COMPACT_ATOMS: atom_id res chain seq x y z
N MET A 1 66.09 52.56 32.55
CA MET A 1 66.28 51.09 32.65
C MET A 1 65.05 50.55 33.38
N LEU A 2 64.18 49.65 32.91
CA LEU A 2 64.03 48.80 31.73
C LEU A 2 62.51 48.82 31.39
N SER A 3 62.04 49.00 30.16
CA SER A 3 62.06 48.09 28.99
C SER A 3 61.19 46.83 29.14
N THR A 4 60.11 46.81 28.33
CA THR A 4 59.39 45.69 27.68
C THR A 4 58.72 44.62 28.57
N CYS A 5 57.66 43.89 28.20
CA CYS A 5 57.02 43.58 26.92
C CYS A 5 55.59 43.07 27.19
N ARG A 6 54.58 43.46 26.39
CA ARG A 6 53.22 42.88 26.42
C ARG A 6 53.16 41.67 25.46
N PRO A 7 52.70 40.47 25.87
CA PRO A 7 52.38 39.44 24.90
C PRO A 7 50.95 39.62 24.36
N ARG A 8 50.88 39.80 23.03
CA ARG A 8 49.66 39.70 22.22
C ARG A 8 49.26 38.23 22.12
N VAL A 9 48.16 37.83 22.74
CA VAL A 9 47.57 36.51 22.53
C VAL A 9 46.61 36.60 21.35
N HIS A 10 46.89 35.82 20.31
CA HIS A 10 46.21 35.84 19.02
C HIS A 10 44.79 35.28 19.17
N ARG A 11 43.79 35.98 18.62
CA ARG A 11 42.43 35.48 18.50
C ARG A 11 42.42 34.34 17.48
N ILE A 12 42.31 33.10 17.94
CA ILE A 12 42.04 31.95 17.08
C ILE A 12 40.55 32.03 16.71
N ALA A 13 40.25 32.36 15.46
CA ALA A 13 38.90 32.26 14.91
C ALA A 13 38.62 30.78 14.61
N ALA A 14 37.73 30.15 15.39
CA ALA A 14 37.22 28.82 15.08
C ALA A 14 36.17 28.95 13.97
N ILE A 15 36.51 28.48 12.77
CA ILE A 15 35.53 28.27 11.69
C ILE A 15 34.75 27.01 12.03
N VAL A 16 33.50 27.18 12.49
CA VAL A 16 32.55 26.08 12.64
C VAL A 16 31.96 25.80 11.25
N LEU A 17 32.47 24.76 10.60
CA LEU A 17 31.86 24.22 9.38
C LEU A 17 30.66 23.37 9.80
N ALA A 18 29.46 23.93 9.74
CA ALA A 18 28.22 23.19 9.94
C ALA A 18 28.01 22.24 8.75
N LEU A 19 28.27 20.94 8.95
CA LEU A 19 27.80 19.90 8.03
C LEU A 19 26.28 19.81 8.17
N ALA A 20 25.54 20.36 7.21
CA ALA A 20 24.14 20.03 7.02
C ALA A 20 24.05 18.55 6.62
N ALA A 21 23.65 17.69 7.55
CA ALA A 21 23.31 16.31 7.23
C ALA A 21 21.99 16.31 6.46
N SER A 22 22.08 16.25 5.13
CA SER A 22 20.94 15.97 4.27
C SER A 22 20.45 14.56 4.59
N THR A 23 19.38 14.43 5.37
CA THR A 23 18.69 13.14 5.50
C THR A 23 18.10 12.80 4.14
N VAL A 24 18.74 11.90 3.42
CA VAL A 24 18.13 11.29 2.23
C VAL A 24 16.89 10.54 2.73
N ALA A 25 15.70 11.04 2.41
CA ALA A 25 14.46 10.33 2.67
C ALA A 25 14.54 8.99 1.93
N ARG A 26 14.60 7.87 2.66
CA ARG A 26 14.45 6.54 2.05
C ARG A 26 13.04 6.47 1.46
N ALA A 27 12.93 5.93 0.25
CA ALA A 27 11.64 5.50 -0.28
C ALA A 27 11.11 4.40 0.66
N ASP A 28 10.10 4.70 1.46
CA ASP A 28 9.43 3.67 2.26
C ASP A 28 8.44 2.96 1.33
N VAL A 29 8.77 1.72 0.98
CA VAL A 29 7.84 0.79 0.36
C VAL A 29 7.05 0.13 1.48
N VAL A 30 5.75 0.37 1.52
CA VAL A 30 4.85 -0.21 2.52
C VAL A 30 4.33 -1.54 2.00
N ALA A 31 4.56 -2.63 2.72
CA ALA A 31 3.91 -3.90 2.41
C ALA A 31 2.46 -3.89 2.90
N LEU A 32 1.56 -4.44 2.08
CA LEU A 32 0.12 -4.48 2.28
C LEU A 32 -0.38 -5.91 2.03
N LYS A 33 -1.37 -6.35 2.79
CA LYS A 33 -1.97 -7.68 2.61
C LYS A 33 -3.48 -7.68 2.80
N ALA A 34 -4.13 -8.68 2.20
CA ALA A 34 -5.52 -9.03 2.50
C ALA A 34 -5.74 -10.54 2.39
N ASN A 35 -6.30 -11.16 3.44
CA ASN A 35 -6.82 -12.52 3.36
C ASN A 35 -8.19 -12.50 2.69
N LEU A 36 -8.33 -13.17 1.55
CA LEU A 36 -9.55 -13.17 0.74
C LEU A 36 -10.39 -14.39 1.09
N GLN A 37 -11.61 -14.15 1.57
CA GLN A 37 -12.52 -15.22 1.98
C GLN A 37 -13.99 -14.88 1.65
N PRO A 38 -14.85 -15.89 1.39
CA PRO A 38 -16.26 -15.67 1.09
C PRO A 38 -17.04 -15.08 2.27
N SER A 39 -16.63 -15.39 3.49
CA SER A 39 -17.24 -14.89 4.72
C SER A 39 -17.04 -13.38 4.92
N SER A 40 -16.06 -12.77 4.25
CA SER A 40 -15.81 -11.33 4.29
C SER A 40 -16.71 -10.55 3.32
N GLU A 41 -17.43 -11.21 2.41
CA GLU A 41 -18.38 -10.56 1.50
C GLU A 41 -19.52 -9.90 2.26
N VAL A 42 -20.19 -8.93 1.62
CA VAL A 42 -21.35 -8.23 2.21
C VAL A 42 -22.53 -8.28 1.23
N PRO A 43 -23.55 -9.13 1.50
CA PRO A 43 -23.62 -10.12 2.57
C PRO A 43 -22.62 -11.28 2.36
N PRO A 44 -22.27 -12.07 3.40
CA PRO A 44 -21.35 -13.20 3.29
C PRO A 44 -21.77 -14.22 2.22
N ARG A 45 -20.78 -14.92 1.65
CA ARG A 45 -20.98 -16.02 0.69
C ARG A 45 -20.53 -17.35 1.27
N VAL A 46 -21.04 -18.43 0.68
CA VAL A 46 -20.64 -19.80 0.99
C VAL A 46 -20.02 -20.40 -0.26
N SER A 47 -18.70 -20.50 -0.29
CA SER A 47 -17.95 -21.27 -1.28
C SER A 47 -16.67 -21.82 -0.63
N LYS A 48 -15.95 -22.67 -1.34
CA LYS A 48 -14.62 -23.15 -0.93
C LYS A 48 -13.51 -22.17 -1.31
N GLY A 49 -13.88 -21.10 -2.02
CA GLY A 49 -12.93 -20.13 -2.55
C GLY A 49 -12.12 -19.50 -1.42
N HIS A 50 -10.85 -19.29 -1.69
CA HIS A 50 -9.96 -18.59 -0.77
C HIS A 50 -8.81 -17.95 -1.56
N GLY A 51 -8.16 -16.96 -0.97
CA GLY A 51 -7.04 -16.31 -1.60
C GLY A 51 -6.27 -15.38 -0.68
N LEU A 52 -5.19 -14.82 -1.23
CA LEU A 52 -4.32 -13.86 -0.58
C LEU A 52 -3.98 -12.76 -1.57
N LEU A 53 -4.07 -11.52 -1.12
CA LEU A 53 -3.43 -10.37 -1.77
C LEU A 53 -2.14 -10.05 -1.02
N ASP A 54 -1.02 -10.03 -1.75
CA ASP A 54 0.21 -9.37 -1.33
C ASP A 54 0.44 -8.14 -2.23
N ALA A 55 0.67 -6.99 -1.63
CA ALA A 55 0.89 -5.75 -2.34
C ALA A 55 1.99 -4.91 -1.69
N THR A 56 2.55 -3.99 -2.47
CA THR A 56 3.51 -3.00 -2.03
C THR A 56 3.08 -1.63 -2.52
N PHE A 57 3.18 -0.63 -1.66
CA PHE A 57 2.93 0.76 -2.01
C PHE A 57 4.21 1.59 -1.88
N ASP A 58 4.68 2.16 -2.97
CA ASP A 58 5.81 3.09 -3.00
C ASP A 58 5.32 4.51 -2.70
N THR A 59 5.76 5.05 -1.57
CA THR A 59 5.37 6.39 -1.09
C THR A 59 5.93 7.54 -1.93
N GLN A 60 6.98 7.33 -2.72
CA GLN A 60 7.54 8.35 -3.61
C GLN A 60 6.80 8.42 -4.93
N THR A 61 6.56 7.26 -5.55
CA THR A 61 5.92 7.19 -6.88
C THR A 61 4.39 7.08 -6.79
N ARG A 62 3.85 6.85 -5.58
CA ARG A 62 2.45 6.50 -5.31
C ARG A 62 1.98 5.26 -6.06
N GLN A 63 2.90 4.36 -6.37
CA GLN A 63 2.60 3.14 -7.10
C GLN A 63 2.20 2.04 -6.12
N LEU A 64 0.97 1.55 -6.27
CA LEU A 64 0.52 0.30 -5.69
C LEU A 64 0.81 -0.82 -6.70
N THR A 65 1.54 -1.84 -6.28
CA THR A 65 1.82 -3.06 -7.06
C THR A 65 1.30 -4.25 -6.28
N TRP A 66 0.64 -5.20 -6.95
CA TRP A 66 0.02 -6.35 -6.27
C TRP A 66 0.19 -7.68 -7.00
N THR A 67 0.10 -8.73 -6.21
CA THR A 67 -0.14 -10.11 -6.63
C THR A 67 -1.26 -10.69 -5.77
N ALA A 68 -2.35 -11.10 -6.40
CA ALA A 68 -3.42 -11.85 -5.75
C ALA A 68 -3.38 -13.31 -6.21
N THR A 69 -3.39 -14.24 -5.26
CA THR A 69 -3.55 -15.67 -5.52
C THR A 69 -4.91 -16.11 -4.99
N TYR A 70 -5.54 -17.04 -5.71
CA TYR A 70 -6.81 -17.61 -5.31
C TYR A 70 -6.93 -19.05 -5.80
N ALA A 71 -7.78 -19.82 -5.13
CA ALA A 71 -8.09 -21.20 -5.48
C ALA A 71 -9.54 -21.55 -5.09
N GLU A 72 -10.03 -22.67 -5.61
CA GLU A 72 -11.33 -23.28 -5.27
C GLU A 72 -12.56 -22.36 -5.40
N LEU A 73 -12.49 -21.39 -6.32
CA LEU A 73 -13.62 -20.55 -6.67
C LEU A 73 -14.76 -21.37 -7.27
N SER A 74 -15.99 -20.90 -7.08
CA SER A 74 -17.18 -21.56 -7.59
C SER A 74 -17.32 -21.56 -9.12
N GLY A 75 -16.55 -20.72 -9.82
CA GLY A 75 -16.36 -20.80 -11.26
C GLY A 75 -15.47 -19.66 -11.80
N PRO A 76 -15.55 -19.34 -13.11
CA PRO A 76 -14.57 -18.47 -13.76
C PRO A 76 -14.57 -17.05 -13.20
N VAL A 77 -13.38 -16.50 -12.93
CA VAL A 77 -13.24 -15.08 -12.52
C VAL A 77 -13.70 -14.17 -13.65
N SER A 78 -14.60 -13.24 -13.33
CA SER A 78 -15.17 -12.27 -14.27
C SER A 78 -14.60 -10.87 -14.08
N MET A 79 -14.28 -10.49 -12.83
CA MET A 79 -13.74 -9.18 -12.47
C MET A 79 -12.94 -9.26 -11.16
N ALA A 80 -12.07 -8.27 -10.94
CA ALA A 80 -11.49 -8.01 -9.62
C ALA A 80 -11.21 -6.52 -9.45
N HIS A 81 -11.33 -6.03 -8.21
CA HIS A 81 -11.27 -4.61 -7.90
C HIS A 81 -10.67 -4.36 -6.52
N PHE A 82 -9.95 -3.24 -6.40
CA PHE A 82 -9.86 -2.53 -5.13
C PHE A 82 -11.06 -1.59 -4.99
N HIS A 83 -11.68 -1.60 -3.83
CA HIS A 83 -12.77 -0.72 -3.45
C HIS A 83 -12.41 0.10 -2.22
N GLY A 84 -13.06 1.26 -2.07
CA GLY A 84 -12.90 2.11 -0.89
C GLY A 84 -13.46 3.53 -1.11
N PRO A 85 -13.37 4.42 -0.12
CA PRO A 85 -13.11 4.08 1.28
C PRO A 85 -14.33 3.38 1.92
N ALA A 86 -14.08 2.33 2.71
CA ALA A 86 -15.06 1.70 3.58
C ALA A 86 -14.39 0.98 4.76
N PRO A 87 -15.00 1.04 5.96
CA PRO A 87 -14.63 0.15 7.05
C PRO A 87 -15.03 -1.29 6.74
N VAL A 88 -14.50 -2.23 7.53
CA VAL A 88 -14.86 -3.64 7.45
C VAL A 88 -16.40 -3.81 7.53
N GLY A 89 -16.96 -4.60 6.61
CA GLY A 89 -18.39 -4.90 6.57
C GLY A 89 -19.26 -3.90 5.79
N GLN A 90 -18.69 -2.91 5.10
CA GLN A 90 -19.45 -1.95 4.28
C GLN A 90 -18.99 -1.93 2.82
N ASN A 91 -19.93 -1.84 1.87
CA ASN A 91 -19.59 -1.75 0.44
C ASN A 91 -19.18 -0.33 0.03
N ALA A 92 -18.23 -0.23 -0.90
CA ALA A 92 -17.77 1.03 -1.47
C ALA A 92 -17.67 0.97 -2.99
N LYS A 93 -17.43 2.14 -3.61
CA LYS A 93 -17.16 2.26 -5.04
C LYS A 93 -15.79 1.64 -5.39
N VAL A 94 -15.62 1.30 -6.67
CA VAL A 94 -14.33 0.86 -7.22
C VAL A 94 -13.34 2.02 -7.20
N GLN A 95 -12.13 1.74 -6.74
CA GLN A 95 -10.99 2.66 -6.75
C GLN A 95 -9.98 2.28 -7.83
N VAL A 96 -9.66 0.98 -7.94
CA VAL A 96 -8.74 0.46 -8.96
C VAL A 96 -9.32 -0.84 -9.53
N PRO A 97 -9.71 -0.87 -10.82
CA PRO A 97 -10.05 -2.11 -11.50
C PRO A 97 -8.79 -2.89 -11.91
N VAL A 98 -8.87 -4.21 -11.86
CA VAL A 98 -7.86 -5.09 -12.45
C VAL A 98 -8.15 -5.29 -13.94
N ASP A 99 -7.11 -5.29 -14.79
CA ASP A 99 -7.28 -5.57 -16.22
C ASP A 99 -7.89 -6.97 -16.40
N LYS A 100 -8.95 -7.05 -17.23
CA LYS A 100 -9.65 -8.30 -17.56
C LYS A 100 -8.73 -9.37 -18.15
N ARG A 101 -7.63 -8.97 -18.80
CA ARG A 101 -6.61 -9.86 -19.35
C ARG A 101 -5.68 -10.44 -18.30
N ALA A 102 -5.68 -9.91 -17.08
CA ALA A 102 -4.77 -10.26 -15.99
C ALA A 102 -5.47 -10.99 -14.83
N LEU A 103 -6.69 -11.51 -15.04
CA LEU A 103 -7.50 -12.10 -13.96
C LEU A 103 -7.04 -13.50 -13.50
N SER A 104 -6.18 -14.19 -14.25
CA SER A 104 -5.69 -15.53 -13.91
C SER A 104 -4.79 -15.50 -12.67
N SER A 105 -4.96 -16.45 -11.75
CA SER A 105 -4.06 -16.63 -10.60
C SER A 105 -2.66 -17.09 -11.07
N PRO A 106 -1.55 -16.46 -10.64
CA PRO A 106 -1.48 -15.24 -9.83
C PRO A 106 -1.87 -13.99 -10.62
N MET A 107 -2.85 -13.25 -10.10
CA MET A 107 -3.39 -12.03 -10.67
C MET A 107 -2.50 -10.85 -10.29
N LYS A 108 -1.78 -10.29 -11.26
CA LYS A 108 -0.78 -9.23 -11.05
C LYS A 108 -1.23 -7.91 -11.66
N GLY A 109 -0.82 -6.81 -11.05
CA GLY A 109 -1.04 -5.49 -11.60
C GLY A 109 -0.38 -4.39 -10.80
N GLN A 110 -0.54 -3.17 -11.30
CA GLN A 110 -0.09 -1.96 -10.64
C GLN A 110 -1.01 -0.78 -10.98
N ALA A 111 -1.04 0.23 -10.12
CA ALA A 111 -1.75 1.48 -10.33
C ALA A 111 -1.04 2.63 -9.62
N THR A 112 -1.02 3.80 -10.26
CA THR A 112 -0.60 5.04 -9.58
C THR A 112 -1.82 5.65 -8.90
N LEU A 113 -1.70 5.91 -7.60
CA LEU A 113 -2.81 6.39 -6.77
C LEU A 113 -2.81 7.92 -6.65
N THR A 114 -4.01 8.49 -6.48
CA THR A 114 -4.15 9.90 -6.05
C THR A 114 -3.84 10.04 -4.56
N GLU A 115 -3.58 11.26 -4.09
CA GLU A 115 -3.27 11.50 -2.67
C GLU A 115 -4.40 11.08 -1.72
N GLN A 116 -5.66 11.29 -2.13
CA GLN A 116 -6.80 10.80 -1.36
C GLN A 116 -6.84 9.28 -1.30
N GLN A 117 -6.59 8.60 -2.43
CA GLN A 117 -6.55 7.14 -2.47
C GLN A 117 -5.43 6.57 -1.60
N VAL A 118 -4.27 7.23 -1.56
CA VAL A 118 -3.17 6.86 -0.65
C VAL A 118 -3.61 7.00 0.80
N THR A 119 -4.24 8.12 1.15
CA THR A 119 -4.75 8.35 2.51
C THR A 119 -5.73 7.26 2.93
N ASP A 120 -6.69 6.93 2.07
CA ASP A 120 -7.71 5.92 2.34
C ASP A 120 -7.12 4.50 2.42
N LEU A 121 -6.18 4.17 1.53
CA LEU A 121 -5.48 2.88 1.53
C LEU A 121 -4.66 2.70 2.81
N MET A 122 -3.90 3.72 3.20
CA MET A 122 -3.06 3.69 4.41
C MET A 122 -3.90 3.70 5.70
N ALA A 123 -5.11 4.25 5.65
CA ALA A 123 -6.10 4.16 6.74
C ALA A 123 -6.80 2.79 6.81
N GLY A 124 -6.42 1.82 5.97
CA GLY A 124 -7.04 0.50 5.92
C GLY A 124 -8.51 0.56 5.54
N GLN A 125 -8.92 1.56 4.74
CA GLN A 125 -10.29 1.73 4.28
C GLN A 125 -10.54 1.07 2.91
N TRP A 126 -9.61 0.24 2.44
CA TRP A 126 -9.72 -0.44 1.15
C TRP A 126 -9.92 -1.94 1.34
N TYR A 127 -10.64 -2.56 0.41
CA TYR A 127 -10.73 -4.01 0.31
C TYR A 127 -10.49 -4.46 -1.12
N PHE A 128 -9.93 -5.65 -1.28
CA PHE A 128 -9.81 -6.30 -2.57
C PHE A 128 -10.94 -7.32 -2.73
N ASN A 129 -11.54 -7.35 -3.92
CA ASN A 129 -12.70 -8.15 -4.22
C ASN A 129 -12.52 -8.91 -5.53
N ILE A 130 -12.82 -10.21 -5.55
CA ILE A 130 -12.82 -11.07 -6.73
C ILE A 130 -14.26 -11.52 -6.99
N HIS A 131 -14.71 -11.37 -8.24
CA HIS A 131 -16.03 -11.76 -8.72
C HIS A 131 -15.90 -12.96 -9.66
N THR A 132 -16.85 -13.88 -9.60
CA THR A 132 -16.99 -15.01 -10.53
C THR A 132 -18.28 -14.90 -11.33
N GLN A 133 -18.49 -15.79 -12.30
CA GLN A 133 -19.76 -15.84 -13.03
C GLN A 133 -20.92 -16.27 -12.12
N GLU A 134 -20.63 -17.13 -11.14
CA GLU A 134 -21.55 -17.69 -10.16
C GLU A 134 -21.80 -16.72 -9.00
N ASN A 135 -20.85 -15.84 -8.71
CA ASN A 135 -20.95 -14.78 -7.71
C ASN A 135 -20.62 -13.41 -8.33
N PRO A 136 -21.50 -12.86 -9.18
CA PRO A 136 -21.21 -11.62 -9.92
C PRO A 136 -21.10 -10.37 -9.02
N THR A 137 -21.68 -10.43 -7.81
CA THR A 137 -21.60 -9.34 -6.82
C THR A 137 -20.35 -9.40 -5.93
N GLY A 138 -19.57 -10.48 -6.02
CA GLY A 138 -18.39 -10.73 -5.20
C GLY A 138 -18.40 -12.17 -4.66
N GLU A 139 -17.29 -12.88 -4.82
CA GLU A 139 -17.06 -14.20 -4.20
C GLU A 139 -16.07 -14.12 -3.06
N LEU A 140 -14.93 -13.46 -3.27
CA LEU A 140 -13.89 -13.30 -2.25
C LEU A 140 -13.61 -11.86 -1.94
N ARG A 141 -13.51 -11.56 -0.63
CA ARG A 141 -13.17 -10.25 -0.13
C ARG A 141 -12.13 -10.30 0.98
N GLY A 142 -11.28 -9.29 1.02
CA GLY A 142 -10.39 -9.07 2.16
C GLY A 142 -10.06 -7.59 2.32
N GLN A 143 -10.05 -7.11 3.57
CA GLN A 143 -9.60 -5.75 3.88
C GLN A 143 -8.09 -5.66 3.64
N VAL A 144 -7.67 -4.61 2.94
CA VAL A 144 -6.26 -4.32 2.66
C VAL A 144 -5.68 -3.54 3.81
N MET A 145 -4.67 -4.09 4.46
CA MET A 145 -4.02 -3.52 5.64
C MET A 145 -2.50 -3.50 5.46
N PRO A 146 -1.78 -2.50 6.01
CA PRO A 146 -0.33 -2.56 6.14
C PRO A 146 0.10 -3.82 6.89
N SER A 147 1.11 -4.51 6.36
CA SER A 147 1.75 -5.67 6.98
C SER A 147 3.21 -5.32 7.25
N ASN A 148 3.58 -5.14 8.52
CA ASN A 148 4.96 -4.94 8.93
C ASN A 148 5.76 -6.24 8.89
#